data_AF-A0AAD0QJ20-F1
#
_entry.id   AF-A0AAD0QJ20-F1
#
_cell.length_a   1.000
_cell.length_b   1.000
_cell.length_c   1.000
_cell.angle_alpha   90.00
_cell.angle_beta   90.00
_cell.angle_gamma   90.00
#
_symmetry.space_group_name_H-M   'P 1'
#
loop_
_entity.id
_entity.type
_entity.pdbx_description
1 polymer ?
#
loop_
_entity_poly.entity_id
_entity_poly.type
_entity_poly.pdbx_seq_one_letter_code
_entity_poly.pdbx_strand_id
1 'polypeptide(L)' 'MKELKFDLELQKEVAKIGMTATLGATVVTSMFMKNKIAKNTHIIAGVAFCGFALWHHMLYQPKKSQKNEKNIKKAQ' A
#
# COMPACT_ATOMS: atom_id res chain seq x y z
N MET A 1 -11.99 -20.58 -12.56
CA MET A 1 -11.10 -19.94 -11.56
C MET A 1 -9.82 -19.39 -12.23
N LYS A 2 -9.91 -18.38 -13.11
CA LYS A 2 -8.76 -17.70 -13.75
C LYS A 2 -8.60 -16.21 -13.36
N GLU A 3 -9.58 -15.63 -12.66
CA GLU A 3 -9.69 -14.18 -12.39
C GLU A 3 -8.78 -13.65 -11.25
N LEU A 4 -8.43 -14.46 -10.25
CA LEU A 4 -7.77 -13.96 -9.01
C LEU A 4 -6.30 -13.52 -9.17
N LYS A 5 -5.60 -13.92 -10.23
CA LYS A 5 -4.20 -13.55 -10.44
C LYS A 5 -4.06 -12.15 -11.04
N PHE A 6 -4.92 -11.82 -11.99
CA PHE A 6 -4.94 -10.52 -12.64
C PHE A 6 -5.28 -9.41 -11.65
N ASP A 7 -6.23 -9.69 -10.75
CA ASP A 7 -6.64 -8.75 -9.70
C ASP A 7 -5.49 -8.42 -8.73
N LEU A 8 -4.64 -9.40 -8.37
CA LEU A 8 -3.52 -9.15 -7.46
C LEU A 8 -2.39 -8.33 -8.11
N GLU A 9 -2.09 -8.56 -9.38
CA GLU A 9 -1.12 -7.74 -10.13
C GLU A 9 -1.64 -6.32 -10.32
N LEU A 10 -2.92 -6.18 -10.70
CA LEU A 10 -3.58 -4.89 -10.84
C LEU A 10 -3.60 -4.13 -9.50
N GLN A 11 -3.94 -4.78 -8.40
CA GLN A 11 -3.92 -4.14 -7.08
C GLN A 11 -2.50 -3.71 -6.66
N LYS A 12 -1.44 -4.45 -7.04
CA LYS A 12 -0.05 -4.04 -6.80
C LYS A 12 0.34 -2.81 -7.62
N GLU A 13 -0.07 -2.76 -8.89
CA GLU A 13 0.14 -1.58 -9.73
C GLU A 13 -0.62 -0.36 -9.20
N VAL A 14 -1.89 -0.54 -8.81
CA VAL A 14 -2.69 0.52 -8.19
C VAL A 14 -2.05 0.99 -6.89
N ALA A 15 -1.56 0.07 -6.03
CA ALA A 15 -0.85 0.43 -4.81
C ALA A 15 0.42 1.24 -5.12
N LYS A 16 1.19 0.85 -6.14
CA LYS A 16 2.40 1.58 -6.58
C LYS A 16 2.07 2.97 -7.11
N ILE A 17 1.05 3.09 -7.96
CA ILE A 17 0.57 4.37 -8.51
C ILE A 17 0.02 5.26 -7.39
N GLY A 18 -0.74 4.68 -6.45
CA GLY A 18 -1.25 5.38 -5.27
C GLY A 18 -0.13 5.90 -4.37
N MET A 19 0.92 5.10 -4.15
CA MET A 19 2.11 5.54 -3.41
C MET A 19 2.82 6.70 -4.10
N THR A 20 3.06 6.65 -5.41
CA THR A 20 3.74 7.74 -6.13
C THR A 20 2.90 9.01 -6.18
N ALA A 21 1.58 8.89 -6.39
CA ALA A 21 0.66 10.03 -6.40
C ALA A 21 0.58 10.72 -5.03
N THR A 22 0.42 9.94 -3.95
CA THR A 22 0.35 10.48 -2.59
C THR A 22 1.70 11.03 -2.10
N LEU A 23 2.82 10.45 -2.55
CA LEU A 23 4.17 11.00 -2.33
C LEU A 23 4.34 12.35 -3.03
N GLY A 24 3.93 12.47 -4.29
CA GLY A 24 3.96 13.75 -5.02
C GLY A 24 3.13 14.83 -4.33
N ALA A 25 1.92 14.48 -3.88
CA ALA A 25 1.06 15.39 -3.14
C ALA A 25 1.67 15.82 -1.80
N THR A 26 2.27 14.89 -1.03
CA THR A 26 2.94 15.22 0.23
C THR A 26 4.16 16.11 0.03
N VAL A 27 4.94 15.91 -1.04
CA VAL A 27 6.09 16.74 -1.39
C VAL A 27 5.67 18.14 -1.82
N VAL A 28 4.64 18.28 -2.66
CA VAL A 28 4.14 19.60 -3.06
C VAL A 28 3.54 20.34 -1.86
N THR A 29 2.77 19.65 -1.02
CA THR A 29 2.16 20.27 0.17
C THR A 29 3.15 20.59 1.28
N SER A 30 4.30 19.89 1.37
CA SER A 30 5.33 20.18 2.38
C SER A 30 5.97 21.55 2.16
N MET A 31 6.11 21.99 0.90
CA MET A 31 6.62 23.31 0.56
C MET A 31 5.66 24.45 0.95
N PHE A 32 4.38 24.16 1.21
CA PHE A 32 3.34 25.12 1.56
C PHE A 32 2.79 25.00 2.99
N MET A 33 3.53 24.41 3.94
CA MET A 33 3.09 24.17 5.33
C MET A 33 2.74 25.41 6.17
N LYS A 34 3.06 26.62 5.72
CA LYS A 34 2.71 27.87 6.43
C LYS A 34 1.20 28.10 6.52
N ASN A 35 0.42 27.54 5.60
CA ASN A 35 -1.03 27.67 5.60
C ASN A 35 -1.70 26.49 6.32
N LYS A 36 -2.72 26.77 7.15
CA LYS A 36 -3.40 25.76 7.98
C LYS A 36 -4.05 24.65 7.12
N ILE A 37 -4.56 25.02 5.95
CA ILE A 37 -5.16 24.09 4.97
C ILE A 37 -4.09 23.16 4.40
N ALA A 38 -2.98 23.70 3.92
CA ALA A 38 -1.88 22.91 3.34
C ALA A 38 -1.26 21.95 4.36
N LYS A 39 -1.16 22.37 5.63
CA LYS A 39 -0.73 21.51 6.74
C LYS A 39 -1.68 20.33 6.94
N ASN A 40 -2.99 20.55 6.96
CA ASN A 40 -3.96 19.46 7.07
C ASN A 40 -3.90 18.53 5.85
N THR A 41 -3.80 19.08 4.64
CA THR A 41 -3.66 18.28 3.41
C THR A 41 -2.40 17.43 3.43
N HIS A 42 -1.26 17.96 3.90
CA HIS A 42 -0.02 17.19 4.04
C HIS A 42 -0.20 16.00 4.99
N ILE A 43 -0.85 16.22 6.15
CA ILE A 43 -1.11 15.14 7.12
C ILE A 43 -2.01 14.07 6.49
N ILE A 44 -3.11 14.45 5.85
CA ILE A 44 -4.03 13.52 5.20
C ILE A 44 -3.32 12.73 4.09
N ALA A 45 -2.55 13.42 3.25
CA ALA A 45 -1.77 12.79 2.19
C ALA A 45 -0.70 11.84 2.75
N GLY A 46 -0.08 12.18 3.88
CA GLY A 46 0.88 11.34 4.58
C GLY A 46 0.25 10.08 5.17
N VAL A 47 -0.93 10.19 5.79
CA VAL A 47 -1.70 9.04 6.29
C VAL A 47 -2.11 8.12 5.13
N ALA A 48 -2.58 8.69 4.02
CA ALA A 48 -2.90 7.94 2.81
C ALA A 48 -1.66 7.21 2.25
N PHE A 49 -0.50 7.89 2.19
CA PHE A 49 0.76 7.28 1.77
C PHE A 49 1.16 6.10 2.66
N CYS A 50 1.07 6.23 3.98
CA CYS A 50 1.31 5.12 4.91
C CYS A 50 0.33 3.95 4.69
N GLY A 51 -0.95 4.24 4.45
CA GLY A 51 -1.95 3.24 4.11
C GLY A 51 -1.62 2.48 2.83
N PHE A 52 -1.27 3.19 1.75
CA PHE A 52 -0.84 2.57 0.49
C PHE A 52 0.47 1.79 0.63
N ALA A 53 1.42 2.26 1.45
CA ALA A 53 2.65 1.53 1.71
C ALA A 53 2.41 0.20 2.45
N LEU A 54 1.53 0.22 3.46
CA LEU A 54 1.11 -0.99 4.17
C LEU A 54 0.35 -1.95 3.25
N TRP A 55 -0.60 -1.43 2.46
CA TRP A 55 -1.34 -2.20 1.47
C TRP A 55 -0.40 -2.79 0.42
N HIS A 56 0.53 -2.00 -0.12
CA HIS A 56 1.57 -2.46 -1.06
C HIS A 56 2.41 -3.59 -0.46
N HIS A 57 2.84 -3.47 0.81
CA HIS A 57 3.60 -4.53 1.49
C HIS A 57 2.78 -5.81 1.67
N MET A 58 1.52 -5.70 2.11
CA MET A 58 0.62 -6.85 2.28
C MET A 58 0.34 -7.56 0.95
N LEU A 59 0.13 -6.81 -0.13
CA LEU A 59 -0.10 -7.36 -1.46
C LEU A 59 1.15 -7.97 -2.09
N TYR A 60 2.33 -7.41 -1.79
CA TYR A 60 3.60 -7.99 -2.22
C TYR A 60 3.95 -9.29 -1.50
N GLN A 61 3.36 -9.58 -0.34
CA GLN A 61 3.54 -10.90 0.30
C GLN A 61 2.85 -12.00 -0.52
N PRO A 62 3.60 -12.85 -1.22
CA PRO A 62 3.02 -13.86 -2.09
C PRO A 62 2.81 -15.12 -1.28
N LYS A 63 1.60 -15.36 -0.73
CA LYS A 63 1.15 -16.68 -0.24
C LYS A 63 2.18 -17.53 0.55
N LYS A 64 3.18 -16.93 1.22
CA LYS A 64 4.18 -17.69 1.99
C LYS A 64 3.66 -18.08 3.37
N SER A 65 2.63 -17.41 3.87
CA SER A 65 1.93 -17.82 5.09
C SER A 65 1.19 -19.17 4.92
N GLN A 66 0.75 -19.52 3.70
CA GLN A 66 0.07 -20.81 3.44
C GLN A 66 1.02 -22.01 3.29
N LYS A 67 2.34 -21.81 3.17
CA LYS A 67 3.30 -22.93 3.06
C LYS A 67 3.82 -23.41 4.42
N ASN A 68 3.77 -22.55 5.44
CA ASN A 68 4.15 -22.94 6.80
C ASN A 68 3.01 -23.63 7.56
N GLU A 69 1.75 -23.24 7.36
CA GLU A 69 0.62 -23.92 8.04
C GLU A 69 0.36 -25.34 7.49
N LYS A 70 0.66 -25.61 6.21
CA LYS A 70 0.48 -26.95 5.61
C LYS A 70 1.56 -27.96 5.99
N ASN A 71 2.72 -27.53 6.48
CA ASN A 71 3.75 -28.45 6.97
C ASN A 71 3.51 -28.84 8.43
N ILE A 72 2.93 -27.97 9.24
CA ILE A 72 2.64 -28.25 10.65
C ILE A 72 1.51 -29.28 10.80
N LYS A 73 0.48 -29.25 9.92
CA LYS A 73 -0.63 -30.24 9.93
C LYS A 73 -0.30 -31.61 9.32
N LYS A 74 0.89 -31.79 8.75
CA LYS A 74 1.36 -33.09 8.21
C LYS A 74 2.32 -33.83 9.15
N ALA A 75 2.74 -33.18 10.23
CA ALA A 75 3.65 -33.73 11.23
C ALA A 75 2.94 -34.01 12.58
N GLN A 76 1.59 -33.99 12.58
CA GLN A 76 0.75 -34.29 13.74
C GLN A 76 -0.20 -35.44 13.39
#